data_AF-A0A2N0QLK0-F1
#
_entry.id   AF-A0A2N0QLK0-F1
#
_cell.length_a   1.000
_cell.length_b   1.000
_cell.length_c   1.000
_cell.angle_alpha   90.00
_cell.angle_beta   90.00
_cell.angle_gamma   90.00
#
_symmetry.space_group_name_H-M   'P 1'
#
loop_
_entity.id
_entity.type
_entity.pdbx_description
1 polymer ?
#
loop_
_entity_poly.entity_id
_entity_poly.type
_entity_poly.pdbx_seq_one_letter_code
_entity_poly.pdbx_strand_id
1 'polypeptide(L)'
;MKSPTQNILLIQNHLKNGRYLLLSVKDLLNSSLNSMDITNVIGSSKKQIHDVFVSGWALKSNKNYKRESWKRISKSAKHLLENMFHTGTANPNNKFSAQQMYEELVRRVQLGELDENDVPKISTIQNWITGFSRKWKEIMAIRELEARENEIIV
;
A
#
# COMPACT_ATOMS: atom_id res chain seq x y z
N MET A 1 22.85 -33.79 13.71
CA MET A 1 22.52 -33.11 12.43
C MET A 1 21.27 -33.78 11.86
N LYS A 2 20.15 -33.06 11.71
CA LYS A 2 18.93 -33.62 11.09
C LYS A 2 19.04 -33.49 9.57
N SER A 3 18.78 -34.57 8.83
CA SER A 3 18.94 -34.57 7.37
C SER A 3 17.86 -33.70 6.69
N PRO A 4 18.11 -33.17 5.49
CA PRO A 4 17.16 -32.32 4.75
C PRO A 4 15.75 -32.93 4.61
N THR A 5 15.67 -34.26 4.56
CA THR A 5 14.41 -35.02 4.46
C THR A 5 13.54 -34.92 5.72
N GLN A 6 14.14 -34.74 6.90
CA GLN A 6 13.41 -34.63 8.17
C GLN A 6 12.70 -33.29 8.33
N ASN A 7 13.22 -32.21 7.72
CA ASN A 7 12.57 -30.89 7.74
C ASN A 7 11.34 -30.83 6.83
N ILE A 8 11.37 -31.52 5.69
CA ILE A 8 10.24 -31.55 4.75
C ILE A 8 9.05 -32.33 5.35
N LEU A 9 9.28 -33.44 6.06
CA LEU A 9 8.21 -34.16 6.76
C LEU A 9 7.56 -33.34 7.89
N LEU A 10 8.34 -32.50 8.59
CA LEU A 10 7.84 -31.64 9.66
C LEU A 10 6.94 -30.52 9.12
N ILE A 11 7.30 -29.93 7.98
CA ILE A 11 6.53 -28.89 7.31
C ILE A 11 5.24 -29.46 6.69
N GLN A 12 5.32 -30.65 6.09
CA GLN A 12 4.14 -31.35 5.55
C GLN A 12 3.15 -31.76 6.65
N ASN A 13 3.62 -32.17 7.83
CA ASN A 13 2.75 -32.44 8.99
C ASN A 13 2.10 -31.17 9.56
N HIS A 14 2.80 -30.03 9.58
CA HIS A 14 2.22 -28.76 10.00
C HIS A 14 1.10 -28.27 9.07
N LEU A 15 1.21 -28.54 7.75
CA LEU A 15 0.18 -28.18 6.77
C LEU A 15 -1.01 -29.16 6.77
N LYS A 16 -0.80 -30.43 7.08
CA LYS A 16 -1.88 -31.42 7.23
C LYS A 16 -2.71 -31.19 8.50
N ASN A 17 -2.09 -30.80 9.61
CA ASN A 17 -2.80 -30.54 10.87
C ASN A 17 -3.65 -29.25 10.88
N GLY A 18 -3.34 -28.26 10.02
CA GLY A 18 -4.10 -27.02 9.92
C GLY A 18 -5.46 -27.14 9.21
N ARG A 19 -5.75 -28.24 8.51
CA ARG A 19 -6.99 -28.40 7.73
C ARG A 19 -8.12 -29.13 8.47
N TYR A 20 -7.83 -29.84 9.56
CA TYR A 20 -8.86 -30.54 10.34
C TYR A 20 -9.57 -29.64 11.36
N LEU A 21 -8.98 -28.49 11.73
CA LEU A 21 -9.62 -27.54 12.65
C LEU A 21 -10.72 -26.71 11.98
N LEU A 22 -10.63 -26.47 10.67
CA LEU A 22 -11.57 -25.58 9.96
C LEU A 22 -12.94 -26.21 9.67
N LEU A 23 -13.03 -27.55 9.64
CA LEU A 23 -14.31 -28.25 9.52
C LEU A 23 -15.07 -28.26 10.86
N SER A 24 -14.37 -28.50 11.98
CA SER A 24 -15.00 -28.60 13.31
C SER A 24 -15.70 -27.31 13.78
N VAL A 25 -15.09 -26.13 13.54
CA VAL A 25 -15.72 -24.84 13.92
C VAL A 25 -16.98 -24.52 13.10
N LYS A 26 -17.01 -24.91 11.82
CA LYS A 26 -18.20 -24.70 10.98
C LYS A 26 -19.37 -25.57 11.43
N ASP A 27 -19.07 -26.81 11.82
CA ASP A 27 -20.08 -27.75 12.31
C ASP A 27 -20.60 -27.36 13.70
N LEU A 28 -19.73 -26.82 14.57
CA LEU A 28 -20.13 -26.22 15.86
C LEU A 28 -20.99 -24.97 15.70
N LEU A 29 -20.65 -24.07 14.77
CA LEU A 29 -21.47 -22.89 14.46
C LEU A 29 -22.83 -23.27 13.87
N ASN A 30 -22.87 -24.26 12.98
CA ASN A 30 -24.11 -24.73 12.36
C ASN A 30 -25.01 -25.47 13.36
N SER A 31 -24.44 -26.23 14.30
CA SER A 31 -25.20 -26.86 15.39
C SER A 31 -25.76 -25.82 16.38
N SER A 32 -24.99 -24.78 16.71
CA SER A 32 -25.43 -23.70 17.60
C SER A 32 -26.55 -22.84 17.02
N LEU A 33 -26.63 -22.70 15.70
CA LEU A 33 -27.69 -21.92 15.02
C LEU A 33 -29.00 -22.69 14.84
N ASN A 34 -28.96 -24.03 14.86
CA ASN A 34 -30.15 -24.86 14.70
C ASN A 34 -30.86 -25.20 16.03
N SER A 35 -30.34 -24.78 17.18
CA SER A 35 -30.91 -25.06 18.51
C SER A 35 -31.72 -23.89 19.12
N MET A 36 -31.90 -22.79 18.39
CA MET A 36 -32.63 -21.63 18.90
C MET A 36 -33.89 -21.39 18.06
N ASP A 37 -34.92 -22.16 18.39
CA ASP A 37 -36.30 -21.84 18.04
C ASP A 37 -36.72 -20.59 18.82
N ILE A 38 -36.39 -19.41 18.26
CA ILE A 38 -36.73 -18.10 18.83
C ILE A 38 -38.04 -17.64 18.20
N THR A 39 -39.13 -18.29 18.55
CA THR A 39 -40.48 -17.78 18.28
C THR A 39 -41.07 -17.00 19.46
N ASN A 40 -40.38 -16.92 20.62
CA ASN A 40 -40.92 -16.29 21.83
C ASN A 40 -40.12 -15.12 22.46
N VAL A 41 -39.11 -14.56 21.78
CA VAL A 41 -38.36 -13.37 22.29
C VAL A 41 -38.36 -12.22 21.26
N ILE A 42 -39.47 -12.04 20.56
CA ILE A 42 -39.69 -10.90 19.66
C ILE A 42 -40.23 -9.73 20.51
N GLY A 43 -39.34 -9.01 21.19
CA GLY A 43 -39.79 -7.85 21.97
C GLY A 43 -38.73 -6.82 22.31
N SER A 44 -37.53 -7.25 22.75
CA SER A 44 -36.65 -6.31 23.47
C SER A 44 -35.24 -6.11 22.90
N SER A 45 -34.66 -7.07 22.17
CA SER A 45 -33.22 -6.99 21.79
C SER A 45 -32.91 -6.53 20.36
N LYS A 46 -33.92 -6.28 19.50
CA LYS A 46 -33.68 -5.78 18.13
C LYS A 46 -33.12 -4.35 18.09
N LYS A 47 -33.17 -3.60 19.20
CA LYS A 47 -32.75 -2.19 19.24
C LYS A 47 -31.23 -1.97 19.36
N GLN A 48 -30.46 -2.94 19.89
CA GLN A 48 -29.02 -2.72 20.14
C GLN A 48 -28.09 -3.13 19.00
N ILE A 49 -28.45 -4.10 18.16
CA ILE A 49 -27.56 -4.57 17.08
C ILE A 49 -27.52 -3.58 15.92
N HIS A 50 -28.61 -2.83 15.70
CA HIS A 50 -28.68 -1.87 14.61
C HIS A 50 -27.79 -0.63 14.84
N ASP A 51 -27.54 -0.22 16.09
CA ASP A 51 -26.78 1.00 16.38
C ASP A 51 -25.27 0.87 16.13
N VAL A 52 -24.73 -0.36 16.16
CA VAL A 52 -23.28 -0.59 15.95
C VAL A 52 -22.90 -0.47 14.46
N PHE A 53 -23.84 -0.70 13.54
CA PHE A 53 -23.58 -0.64 12.10
C PHE A 53 -23.98 0.69 11.44
N VAL A 54 -24.65 1.60 12.17
CA VAL A 54 -24.88 2.99 11.73
C VAL A 54 -23.63 3.84 12.02
N SER A 55 -22.47 3.33 11.62
CA SER A 55 -21.29 4.18 11.50
C SER A 55 -21.55 5.15 10.34
N GLY A 56 -21.72 6.43 10.66
CA GLY A 56 -22.06 7.54 9.74
C GLY A 56 -21.10 7.79 8.56
N TRP A 57 -20.22 6.84 8.26
CA TRP A 57 -19.39 6.72 7.06
C TRP A 57 -20.20 6.24 5.84
N ALA A 58 -21.25 5.44 6.05
CA ALA A 58 -22.11 4.94 4.97
C ALA A 58 -23.31 5.87 4.65
N LEU A 59 -23.63 6.81 5.54
CA LEU A 59 -24.75 7.75 5.36
C LEU A 59 -24.37 8.87 4.38
N LYS A 60 -25.01 8.84 3.19
CA LYS A 60 -24.80 9.77 2.06
C LYS A 60 -24.97 11.26 2.43
N SER A 61 -25.68 11.57 3.51
CA SER A 61 -25.90 12.93 4.03
C SER A 61 -24.69 13.54 4.75
N ASN A 62 -23.70 12.73 5.17
CA ASN A 62 -22.46 13.20 5.80
C ASN A 62 -21.33 13.46 4.79
N LYS A 63 -21.65 13.69 3.52
CA LYS A 63 -20.67 14.10 2.50
C LYS A 63 -20.23 15.56 2.69
N ASN A 64 -19.71 15.91 3.86
CA ASN A 64 -19.01 17.17 4.10
C ASN A 64 -17.53 17.06 3.77
N TYR A 65 -17.22 16.59 2.56
CA TYR A 65 -15.86 16.65 2.05
C TYR A 65 -15.88 17.13 0.61
N LYS A 66 -15.87 18.45 0.44
CA LYS A 66 -15.10 18.99 -0.67
C LYS A 66 -13.63 18.69 -0.38
N ARG A 67 -13.20 17.41 -0.48
CA ARG A 67 -11.78 17.11 -0.62
C ARG A 67 -11.39 17.87 -1.87
N GLU A 68 -10.51 18.85 -1.74
CA GLU A 68 -9.82 19.41 -2.90
C GLU A 68 -9.40 18.22 -3.76
N SER A 69 -9.80 18.24 -5.04
CA SER A 69 -9.42 17.19 -5.98
C SER A 69 -7.93 16.97 -5.82
N TRP A 70 -7.51 15.73 -5.54
CA TRP A 70 -6.10 15.38 -5.36
C TRP A 70 -5.29 16.01 -6.50
N LYS A 71 -4.61 17.12 -6.21
CA LYS A 71 -3.89 17.87 -7.22
C LYS A 71 -2.65 17.04 -7.56
N ARG A 72 -2.68 16.42 -8.74
CA ARG A 72 -1.56 15.62 -9.21
C ARG A 72 -0.37 16.57 -9.41
N ILE A 73 0.84 16.09 -9.09
CA ILE A 73 2.07 16.80 -9.45
C ILE A 73 2.06 16.99 -10.97
N SER A 74 2.31 18.23 -11.42
CA SER A 74 2.32 18.54 -12.84
C SER A 74 3.41 17.77 -13.58
N LYS A 75 3.28 17.64 -14.90
CA LYS A 75 4.25 16.89 -15.71
C LYS A 75 5.65 17.55 -15.67
N SER A 76 5.70 18.89 -15.70
CA SER A 76 6.92 19.69 -15.59
C SER A 76 7.62 19.47 -14.24
N ALA A 77 6.89 19.67 -13.13
CA ALA A 77 7.44 19.45 -11.79
C ALA A 77 7.89 17.99 -11.59
N LYS A 78 7.12 17.01 -12.10
CA LYS A 78 7.49 15.59 -12.03
C LYS A 78 8.81 15.31 -12.77
N HIS A 79 9.00 15.88 -13.95
CA HIS A 79 10.22 15.66 -14.72
C HIS A 79 11.46 16.24 -14.03
N LEU A 80 11.33 17.41 -13.40
CA LEU A 80 12.39 18.01 -12.59
C LEU A 80 12.74 17.15 -11.38
N LEU A 81 11.73 16.62 -10.67
CA LEU A 81 11.92 15.69 -9.56
C LEU A 81 12.66 14.41 -10.00
N GLU A 82 12.32 13.85 -11.17
CA GLU A 82 13.01 12.69 -11.75
C GLU A 82 14.49 12.99 -12.02
N ASN A 83 14.80 14.12 -12.66
CA ASN A 83 16.18 14.52 -12.96
C ASN A 83 17.03 14.68 -11.68
N MET A 84 16.48 15.32 -10.65
CA MET A 84 17.15 15.46 -9.35
C MET A 84 17.35 14.10 -8.66
N PHE A 85 16.36 13.21 -8.73
CA PHE A 85 16.47 11.86 -8.19
C PHE A 85 17.56 11.04 -8.88
N HIS A 86 17.63 11.09 -10.22
CA HIS A 86 18.66 10.41 -11.00
C HIS A 86 20.05 10.95 -10.71
N THR A 87 20.20 12.27 -10.51
CA THR A 87 21.47 12.90 -10.11
C THR A 87 21.99 12.31 -8.80
N GLY A 88 21.11 12.16 -7.80
CA GLY A 88 21.45 11.52 -6.52
C GLY A 88 21.68 10.01 -6.60
N THR A 89 21.09 9.34 -7.59
CA THR A 89 21.30 7.91 -7.83
C THR A 89 22.65 7.65 -8.50
N ALA A 90 23.09 8.55 -9.39
CA ALA A 90 24.40 8.47 -10.06
C ALA A 90 25.55 8.85 -9.11
N ASN A 91 25.35 9.84 -8.24
CA ASN A 91 26.32 10.25 -7.24
C ASN A 91 25.64 10.53 -5.89
N PRO A 92 25.91 9.73 -4.83
CA PRO A 92 25.34 9.92 -3.51
C PRO A 92 25.62 11.29 -2.89
N ASN A 93 26.74 11.94 -3.21
CA ASN A 93 27.08 13.29 -2.73
C ASN A 93 26.17 14.37 -3.31
N ASN A 94 25.54 14.08 -4.45
CA ASN A 94 24.60 14.97 -5.12
C ASN A 94 23.14 14.58 -4.83
N LYS A 95 22.89 13.78 -3.78
CA LYS A 95 21.53 13.36 -3.43
C LYS A 95 20.75 14.51 -2.81
N PHE A 96 19.65 14.86 -3.45
CA PHE A 96 18.74 15.88 -2.95
C PHE A 96 17.81 15.30 -1.87
N SER A 97 17.69 16.03 -0.76
CA SER A 97 16.60 15.89 0.19
C SER A 97 15.29 16.47 -0.38
N ALA A 98 14.15 16.13 0.23
CA ALA A 98 12.86 16.69 -0.19
C ALA A 98 12.82 18.23 -0.07
N GLN A 99 13.51 18.78 0.93
CA GLN A 99 13.67 20.22 1.13
C GLN A 99 14.48 20.85 -0.02
N GLN A 100 15.63 20.26 -0.37
CA GLN A 100 16.46 20.76 -1.48
C GLN A 100 15.76 20.65 -2.83
N MET A 101 14.99 19.58 -3.06
CA MET A 101 14.15 19.47 -4.26
C MET A 101 13.09 20.57 -4.32
N TYR A 102 12.47 20.90 -3.19
CA TYR A 102 11.51 22.00 -3.11
C TYR A 102 12.17 23.35 -3.44
N GLU A 103 13.32 23.64 -2.84
CA GLU A 103 14.09 24.87 -3.08
C GLU A 103 14.49 25.00 -4.55
N GLU A 104 14.93 23.91 -5.18
CA GLU A 104 15.23 23.90 -6.61
C GLU A 104 13.98 24.17 -7.44
N LEU A 105 12.81 23.60 -7.11
CA LEU A 105 11.56 23.92 -7.82
C LEU A 105 11.16 25.39 -7.65
N VAL A 106 11.33 25.98 -6.47
CA VAL A 106 11.11 27.42 -6.25
C VAL A 106 12.05 28.26 -7.11
N ARG A 107 13.32 27.85 -7.23
CA ARG A 107 14.29 28.51 -8.12
C ARG A 107 13.84 28.46 -9.58
N ARG A 108 13.22 27.36 -10.02
CA ARG A 108 12.67 27.21 -11.40
C ARG A 108 11.49 28.14 -11.64
N VAL A 109 10.65 28.38 -10.63
CA VAL A 109 9.59 29.39 -10.69
C VAL A 109 10.17 30.79 -10.89
N GLN A 110 11.22 31.13 -10.14
CA GLN A 110 11.91 32.42 -10.27
C GLN A 110 12.52 32.64 -11.67
N LEU A 111 12.96 31.56 -12.32
CA LEU A 111 13.45 31.59 -13.70
C LEU A 111 12.33 31.58 -14.77
N GLY A 112 11.06 31.44 -14.37
CA GLY A 112 9.94 31.30 -15.31
C GLY A 112 9.89 29.93 -16.01
N GLU A 113 10.67 28.94 -15.55
CA GLU A 113 10.69 27.58 -16.09
C GLU A 113 9.56 26.70 -15.53
N LEU A 114 8.94 27.13 -14.43
CA LEU A 114 7.88 26.40 -13.73
C LEU A 114 6.81 27.38 -13.23
N ASP A 115 5.55 26.96 -13.26
CA ASP A 115 4.46 27.73 -12.66
C ASP A 115 4.45 27.60 -11.13
N GLU A 116 4.15 28.67 -10.41
CA GLU A 116 4.07 28.65 -8.94
C GLU A 116 3.05 27.63 -8.41
N ASN A 117 1.95 27.42 -9.15
CA ASN A 117 0.88 26.50 -8.80
C ASN A 117 1.27 25.03 -9.01
N ASP A 118 2.37 24.79 -9.72
CA ASP A 118 2.92 23.47 -10.01
C ASP A 118 3.91 23.02 -8.93
N VAL A 119 4.35 23.91 -8.02
CA VAL A 119 5.26 23.54 -6.94
C VAL A 119 4.53 22.68 -5.90
N PRO A 120 4.88 21.39 -5.75
CA PRO A 120 4.28 20.54 -4.75
C PRO A 120 4.81 20.87 -3.34
N LYS A 121 4.02 20.57 -2.32
CA LYS A 121 4.46 20.65 -0.92
C LYS A 121 5.62 19.68 -0.67
N ILE A 122 6.50 20.01 0.28
CA ILE A 122 7.64 19.16 0.69
C ILE A 122 7.19 17.75 1.09
N SER A 123 6.07 17.62 1.81
CA SER A 123 5.51 16.29 2.17
C SER A 123 5.07 15.48 0.96
N THR A 124 4.52 16.13 -0.07
CA THR A 124 4.19 15.49 -1.34
C THR A 124 5.46 15.03 -2.06
N ILE A 125 6.54 15.82 -2.03
CA ILE A 125 7.84 15.44 -2.58
C ILE A 125 8.41 14.22 -1.83
N GLN A 126 8.37 14.21 -0.50
CA GLN A 126 8.85 13.09 0.31
C GLN A 126 8.09 11.79 0.01
N ASN A 127 6.76 11.86 -0.09
CA ASN A 127 5.92 10.72 -0.47
C ASN A 127 6.22 10.26 -1.90
N TRP A 128 6.44 11.21 -2.81
CA TRP A 128 6.84 10.92 -4.19
C TRP A 128 8.21 10.23 -4.24
N ILE A 129 9.23 10.71 -3.52
CA ILE A 129 10.56 10.08 -3.43
C ILE A 129 10.43 8.64 -2.93
N THR A 130 9.62 8.42 -1.88
CA THR A 130 9.41 7.09 -1.31
C THR A 130 8.80 6.13 -2.33
N GLY A 131 7.72 6.56 -3.00
CA GLY A 131 7.06 5.77 -4.03
C GLY A 131 7.94 5.53 -5.26
N PHE A 132 8.64 6.56 -5.72
CA PHE A 132 9.53 6.50 -6.88
C PHE A 132 10.73 5.60 -6.62
N SER A 133 11.35 5.70 -5.44
CA SER A 133 12.47 4.83 -5.03
C SER A 133 12.11 3.36 -5.05
N ARG A 134 10.91 3.01 -4.57
CA ARG A 134 10.43 1.63 -4.58
C ARG A 134 10.30 1.09 -6.01
N LYS A 135 9.63 1.85 -6.88
CA LYS A 135 9.47 1.48 -8.30
C LYS A 135 10.81 1.39 -9.02
N TRP A 136 11.71 2.33 -8.75
CA TRP A 136 13.05 2.32 -9.33
C TRP A 136 13.81 1.05 -8.96
N LYS A 137 13.83 0.67 -7.68
CA LYS A 137 14.48 -0.56 -7.21
C LYS A 137 13.89 -1.81 -7.87
N GLU A 138 12.56 -1.87 -8.00
CA GLU A 138 11.87 -2.97 -8.68
C GLU A 138 12.29 -3.07 -10.16
N ILE A 139 12.31 -1.95 -10.89
CA ILE A 139 12.75 -1.91 -12.29
C ILE A 139 14.22 -2.31 -12.43
N MET A 140 15.11 -1.84 -11.53
CA MET A 140 16.53 -2.22 -11.56
C MET A 140 16.71 -3.72 -11.30
N ALA A 141 15.97 -4.30 -10.35
CA ALA A 141 16.02 -5.72 -10.07
C ALA A 141 15.56 -6.57 -11.26
N ILE A 142 14.50 -6.15 -11.95
CA ILE A 142 14.02 -6.81 -13.18
C ILE A 142 15.11 -6.77 -14.26
N ARG A 143 15.70 -5.59 -14.51
CA ARG A 143 16.77 -5.45 -15.50
C ARG A 143 17.99 -6.32 -15.19
N GLU A 144 18.34 -6.46 -13.92
CA GLU A 144 19.45 -7.32 -13.50
C GLU A 144 19.14 -8.80 -13.74
N LEU A 145 17.90 -9.24 -13.52
CA LEU A 145 17.47 -10.60 -13.85
C LEU A 145 17.50 -10.85 -15.36
N GLU A 146 16.97 -9.93 -16.16
CA GLU A 146 16.99 -10.01 -17.62
C GLU A 146 18.44 -10.04 -18.17
N ALA A 147 19.35 -9.25 -17.59
CA ALA A 147 20.76 -9.26 -17.97
C ALA A 147 21.42 -10.63 -17.69
N ARG A 148 21.15 -11.23 -16.54
CA ARG A 148 21.66 -12.57 -16.19
C ARG A 148 21.12 -13.67 -17.09
N GLU A 149 19.86 -13.60 -17.49
CA GLU A 149 19.26 -14.58 -18.42
C GLU A 149 19.91 -14.49 -19.81
N ASN A 150 20.19 -13.28 -20.29
CA ASN A 150 20.83 -13.07 -21.59
C ASN A 150 22.28 -13.59 -21.62
N GLU A 151 23.02 -13.50 -20.51
CA GLU A 151 24.38 -14.05 -20.39
C GLU A 151 24.42 -15.59 -20.37
N ILE A 152 23.31 -16.27 -20.06
CA ILE A 152 23.22 -17.74 -20.01
C ILE A 152 22.90 -18.33 -21.40
N ILE A 153 22.35 -17.54 -22.32
CA ILE A 153 21.92 -17.99 -23.66
C ILE A 153 23.01 -17.75 -24.73
N VAL A 154 24.11 -17.08 -24.39
CA VAL A 154 25.30 -16.90 -25.26
C VAL A 154 26.39 -17.90 -24.87
#